data_AF-A0A381ZLA2-F1
#
_entry.id   AF-A0A381ZLA2-F1
#
_cell.length_a   1.000
_cell.length_b   1.000
_cell.length_c   1.000
_cell.angle_alpha   90.00
_cell.angle_beta   90.00
_cell.angle_gamma   90.00
#
_symmetry.space_group_name_H-M   'P 1'
#
loop_
_entity.id
_entity.type
_entity.pdbx_description
1 polymer ?
#
loop_
_entity_poly.entity_id
_entity_poly.type
_entity_poly.pdbx_seq_one_letter_code
_entity_poly.pdbx_strand_id
1 'polypeptide(L)'
;MAGGHSLIPLMKYRLAAPGIVVDVGRINELSYVREEGDHLAIGALTCHREIETNGLVLANTGLLAAATKQVGDPQVRHRGTIGG
;
A
#
# COMPACT_ATOMS: atom_id res chain seq x y z
N MET A 1 -11.12 3.48 2.50
CA MET A 1 -10.90 2.26 1.73
C MET A 1 -9.79 2.60 0.78
N ALA A 2 -8.66 1.93 0.92
CA ALA A 2 -7.52 2.09 0.03
C ALA A 2 -7.57 0.95 -1.00
N GLY A 3 -6.66 -0.01 -0.90
CA GLY A 3 -6.63 -1.19 -1.78
C GLY A 3 -7.76 -2.20 -1.61
N GLY A 4 -8.44 -2.19 -0.45
CA GLY A 4 -9.57 -3.10 -0.16
C GLY A 4 -9.20 -4.57 0.03
N HIS A 5 -7.92 -4.94 0.01
CA HIS A 5 -7.46 -6.34 0.03
C HIS A 5 -7.55 -7.03 1.39
N SER A 6 -7.70 -6.26 2.48
CA SER A 6 -7.99 -6.80 3.82
C SER A 6 -9.48 -6.67 4.16
N LEU A 7 -10.04 -5.47 4.00
CA LEU A 7 -11.42 -5.16 4.43
C LEU A 7 -12.49 -5.85 3.58
N ILE A 8 -12.36 -5.91 2.25
CA ILE A 8 -13.38 -6.52 1.38
C ILE A 8 -13.52 -8.02 1.68
N PRO A 9 -12.43 -8.82 1.81
CA PRO A 9 -12.54 -10.20 2.26
C PRO A 9 -13.24 -10.35 3.62
N LEU A 10 -12.89 -9.52 4.62
CA LEU A 10 -13.54 -9.56 5.93
C LEU A 10 -15.05 -9.27 5.84
N MET A 11 -15.46 -8.32 4.99
CA MET A 11 -16.88 -8.04 4.75
C MET A 11 -17.59 -9.20 4.02
N LYS A 12 -16.95 -9.82 3.02
CA LYS A 12 -17.49 -10.98 2.31
C LYS A 12 -17.75 -12.16 3.25
N TYR A 13 -16.84 -12.41 4.19
CA TYR A 13 -17.00 -13.43 5.22
C TYR A 13 -17.85 -12.99 6.41
N ARG A 14 -18.40 -11.76 6.38
CA ARG A 14 -19.18 -11.15 7.47
C ARG A 14 -18.44 -11.07 8.81
N LEU A 15 -17.12 -11.05 8.76
CA LEU A 15 -16.24 -10.82 9.91
C LEU A 15 -16.11 -9.32 10.23
N ALA A 16 -16.42 -8.45 9.27
CA ALA A 16 -16.54 -7.02 9.47
C ALA A 16 -17.84 -6.49 8.83
N ALA A 17 -18.57 -5.65 9.57
CA ALA A 17 -19.82 -5.02 9.11
C ALA A 17 -19.82 -3.52 9.45
N PRO A 18 -18.94 -2.72 8.82
CA PRO A 18 -18.88 -1.28 9.09
C PRO A 18 -20.18 -0.60 8.65
N GLY A 19 -20.71 0.30 9.48
CA GLY A 19 -21.89 1.12 9.11
C GLY A 19 -21.59 2.17 8.04
N ILE A 20 -20.33 2.60 7.93
CA ILE A 20 -19.86 3.57 6.94
C ILE A 20 -18.47 3.13 6.46
N VAL A 21 -18.23 3.24 5.15
CA VAL A 21 -16.92 3.07 4.53
C VAL A 21 -16.54 4.36 3.81
N VAL A 22 -15.44 4.98 4.24
CA VAL A 22 -14.90 6.18 3.59
C VAL A 22 -13.81 5.75 2.62
N ASP A 23 -14.01 5.86 1.31
CA ASP A 23 -12.98 5.59 0.29
C ASP A 23 -11.95 6.74 0.25
N VAL A 24 -10.67 6.39 0.32
CA VAL A 24 -9.54 7.34 0.27
C VAL A 24 -8.70 7.16 -0.99
N GLY A 25 -9.00 6.16 -1.84
CA GLY A 25 -8.21 5.81 -3.01
C GLY A 25 -8.12 6.88 -4.11
N ARG A 26 -8.79 8.03 -3.93
CA ARG A 26 -8.75 9.18 -4.85
C ARG A 26 -7.85 10.33 -4.37
N ILE A 27 -7.27 10.23 -3.18
CA ILE A 27 -6.36 11.25 -2.63
C ILE A 27 -4.95 10.98 -3.16
N ASN A 28 -4.68 11.42 -4.38
CA ASN A 28 -3.43 11.10 -5.09
C ASN A 28 -2.19 11.64 -4.36
N GLU A 29 -2.35 12.68 -3.53
CA GLU A 29 -1.30 13.27 -2.70
C GLU A 29 -0.75 12.30 -1.64
N LEU A 30 -1.45 11.19 -1.37
CA LEU A 30 -0.99 10.13 -0.48
C LEU A 30 -0.34 8.95 -1.24
N SER A 31 -0.12 9.06 -2.55
CA SER A 31 0.59 8.06 -3.36
C SER A 31 1.90 8.65 -3.86
N TYR A 32 2.99 8.41 -3.13
CA TYR A 32 4.31 8.90 -3.48
C TYR A 32 5.42 8.09 -2.82
N VAL A 33 6.61 8.22 -3.39
CA VAL A 33 7.89 7.88 -2.77
C VAL A 33 8.84 9.05 -3.02
N ARG A 34 9.36 9.66 -1.96
CA ARG A 34 10.28 10.80 -2.07
C ARG A 34 11.29 10.81 -0.93
N GLU A 35 12.44 11.43 -1.17
CA GLU A 35 13.38 11.78 -0.12
C GLU A 35 12.88 13.02 0.62
N GLU A 36 12.98 13.00 1.94
CA GLU A 36 12.59 14.12 2.80
C GLU A 36 13.64 14.24 3.91
N GLY A 37 14.68 15.03 3.65
CA GLY A 37 15.81 15.16 4.56
C GLY A 37 16.58 13.85 4.74
N ASP A 38 16.52 13.29 5.95
CA ASP A 38 17.23 12.07 6.35
C ASP A 38 16.39 10.79 6.21
N HIS A 39 15.15 10.91 5.72
CA HIS A 39 14.24 9.77 5.59
C HIS A 39 13.62 9.67 4.20
N LEU A 40 13.20 8.44 3.88
CA LEU A 40 12.37 8.17 2.72
C LEU A 40 10.90 8.26 3.14
N ALA A 41 10.19 9.26 2.63
CA ALA A 41 8.77 9.44 2.87
C ALA A 41 7.96 8.66 1.82
N ILE A 42 7.08 7.78 2.30
CA ILE A 42 6.21 6.94 1.46
C ILE A 42 4.77 7.24 1.83
N GLY A 43 3.96 7.64 0.85
CA GLY A 43 2.55 7.89 1.02
C GLY A 43 1.76 6.62 1.37
N ALA A 44 0.74 6.73 2.21
CA ALA A 44 -0.05 5.59 2.68
C ALA A 44 -0.80 4.84 1.55
N LEU A 45 -1.08 5.50 0.44
CA LEU A 45 -1.74 4.92 -0.74
C LEU A 45 -0.78 4.37 -1.78
N THR A 46 0.53 4.43 -1.55
CA THR A 46 1.52 3.81 -2.43
C THR A 46 1.34 2.30 -2.43
N CYS A 47 1.08 1.72 -3.61
CA CYS A 47 0.87 0.28 -3.75
C CYS A 47 2.15 -0.53 -3.50
N HIS A 48 2.02 -1.76 -2.99
CA HIS A 48 3.20 -2.64 -2.79
C HIS A 48 4.00 -2.87 -4.08
N ARG A 49 3.33 -2.89 -5.24
CA ARG A 49 3.98 -2.99 -6.54
C ARG A 49 4.89 -1.80 -6.85
N GLU A 50 4.48 -0.60 -6.47
CA GLU A 50 5.30 0.59 -6.67
C GLU A 50 6.51 0.53 -5.75
N ILE A 51 6.31 0.18 -4.48
CA ILE A 51 7.39 0.05 -3.49
C ILE A 51 8.43 -1.00 -3.91
N GLU A 52 8.02 -2.18 -4.38
CA GLU A 52 8.96 -3.25 -4.75
C GLU A 52 9.82 -2.92 -5.98
N THR A 53 9.44 -1.91 -6.76
CA THR A 53 10.14 -1.51 -8.00
C THR A 53 10.71 -0.10 -7.99
N ASN A 54 10.42 0.69 -6.95
CA ASN A 54 10.84 2.08 -6.90
C ASN A 54 12.36 2.20 -6.68
N GLY A 55 13.03 2.98 -7.53
CA GLY A 55 14.48 3.16 -7.47
C GLY A 55 14.99 3.72 -6.14
N LEU A 56 14.25 4.66 -5.52
CA LEU A 56 14.62 5.23 -4.22
C LEU A 56 14.48 4.19 -3.09
N VAL A 57 13.46 3.34 -3.14
CA VAL A 57 13.28 2.25 -2.17
C VAL A 57 14.38 1.21 -2.34
N LEU A 58 14.70 0.80 -3.58
CA LEU A 58 15.74 -0.18 -3.84
C LEU A 58 17.12 0.30 -3.38
N ALA A 59 17.43 1.59 -3.58
CA ALA A 59 18.71 2.18 -3.20
C ALA A 59 18.86 2.40 -1.69
N ASN A 60 17.81 2.87 -1.01
CA ASN A 60 17.92 3.33 0.38
C ASN A 60 17.29 2.37 1.40
N THR A 61 16.31 1.55 0.99
CA THR A 61 15.52 0.69 1.87
C THR A 61 15.21 -0.67 1.21
N GLY A 62 16.22 -1.32 0.61
CA GLY A 62 16.04 -2.56 -0.16
C GLY A 62 15.34 -3.71 0.58
N LEU A 63 15.43 -3.76 1.92
CA LEU A 63 14.66 -4.71 2.73
C LEU A 63 13.15 -4.50 2.59
N LEU A 64 12.68 -3.25 2.54
CA LEU A 64 11.27 -2.93 2.33
C LEU A 64 10.80 -3.44 0.97
N ALA A 65 11.57 -3.22 -0.10
CA ALA A 65 11.25 -3.76 -1.42
C ALA A 65 11.15 -5.30 -1.41
N ALA A 66 12.13 -5.96 -0.77
CA ALA A 66 12.14 -7.43 -0.64
C ALA A 66 10.92 -7.94 0.15
N ALA A 67 10.55 -7.28 1.23
CA ALA A 67 9.37 -7.62 2.04
C ALA A 67 8.07 -7.42 1.24
N THR A 68 7.92 -6.28 0.55
CA THR A 68 6.73 -6.02 -0.27
C THR A 68 6.54 -7.03 -1.39
N LYS A 69 7.63 -7.59 -1.92
CA LYS A 69 7.59 -8.64 -2.95
C LYS A 69 6.95 -9.95 -2.46
N GLN A 70 6.96 -10.20 -1.15
CA GLN A 70 6.36 -11.38 -0.53
C GLN A 70 4.88 -11.18 -0.16
N VAL A 71 4.33 -9.97 -0.33
CA VAL A 71 2.93 -9.68 -0.01
C VAL A 71 2.02 -10.28 -1.08
N GLY A 72 1.22 -11.27 -0.69
CA GLY A 72 0.19 -11.89 -1.55
C GLY A 72 0.69 -12.26 -2.95
N ASP A 73 -0.22 -12.18 -3.92
CA ASP A 73 0.07 -12.36 -5.34
C ASP A 73 0.20 -11.01 -6.08
N PRO A 74 0.58 -10.99 -7.38
CA PRO A 74 0.70 -9.74 -8.13
C PRO A 74 -0.57 -8.89 -8.17
N GLN A 75 -1.78 -9.46 -8.17
CA GLN A 75 -3.03 -8.69 -8.17
C GLN A 75 -3.22 -7.98 -6.83
N VAL A 76 -2.92 -8.67 -5.73
CA VAL A 76 -2.90 -8.08 -4.39
C VAL A 76 -1.93 -6.92 -4.34
N ARG A 77 -0.70 -7.06 -4.86
CA ARG A 77 0.31 -5.98 -4.81
C ARG A 77 0.01 -4.78 -5.69
N HIS A 78 -0.73 -4.95 -6.79
CA HIS A 78 -1.12 -3.83 -7.65
C HIS A 78 -2.18 -2.92 -7.02
N ARG A 79 -2.91 -3.40 -6.02
CA ARG A 79 -4.01 -2.65 -5.39
C ARG A 79 -3.82 -2.44 -3.89
N GLY A 80 -3.20 -3.37 -3.19
CA GLY A 80 -2.84 -3.26 -1.78
C GLY A 80 -1.81 -2.16 -1.56
N THR A 81 -2.09 -1.31 -0.59
CA THR A 81 -1.34 -0.09 -0.28
C THR A 81 -0.57 -0.27 1.02
N ILE A 82 0.61 0.33 1.16
CA ILE A 82 1.44 0.13 2.37
C ILE A 82 0.76 0.54 3.68
N GLY A 83 -0.17 1.49 3.64
CA GLY A 83 -0.90 1.95 4.82
C GLY A 83 -2.13 1.12 5.20
N GLY A 84 -2.47 0.06 4.46
CA GLY A 84 -3.70 -0.73 4.69
C GLY A 84 -3.45 -2.22 4.71
#